data_AF-A0A3C0TN44-F1
#
_entry.id   AF-A0A3C0TN44-F1
#
_cell.length_a   1.000
_cell.length_b   1.000
_cell.length_c   1.000
_cell.angle_alpha   90.00
_cell.angle_beta   90.00
_cell.angle_gamma   90.00
#
_symmetry.space_group_name_H-M   'P 1'
#
loop_
_entity.id
_entity.type
_entity.pdbx_description
1 polymer ?
#
loop_
_entity_poly.entity_id
_entity_poly.type
_entity_poly.pdbx_seq_one_letter_code
_entity_poly.pdbx_strand_id
1 'polypeptide(L)'
;MFFQGFSYLSCFSRLYFIFPQSIPSDGIEIALFYTVMTTVREAEEVRNRTRDQRGLTVIDAVITVCLIGLLFGIVVPKYRRVAHEAQEAALQSELANIRASIKLFKMLIGRNPGSLREMVEKEILLPARTGSDDFSRSVFAKKYLMPHAVDDEGNILDAFGNPFQYDLPRGVVRATTGGYESW
;
A
#
# COMPACT_ATOMS: atom_id res chain seq x y z
N MET A 1 14.44 0.53 -40.81
CA MET A 1 13.41 1.57 -40.60
C MET A 1 12.79 1.33 -39.23
N PHE A 2 13.54 1.71 -38.19
CA PHE A 2 13.12 1.74 -36.79
C PHE A 2 12.51 3.13 -36.54
N PHE A 3 11.61 3.25 -35.56
CA PHE A 3 10.86 4.45 -35.09
C PHE A 3 9.40 4.54 -35.52
N GLN A 4 8.53 3.84 -34.78
CA GLN A 4 7.14 4.27 -34.56
C GLN A 4 6.60 3.80 -33.18
N GLY A 5 7.47 3.74 -32.16
CA GLY A 5 7.13 3.22 -30.81
C GLY A 5 6.96 4.27 -29.71
N PHE A 6 7.13 5.57 -29.99
CA PHE A 6 7.28 6.59 -28.93
C PHE A 6 6.04 7.44 -28.62
N SER A 7 4.92 7.28 -29.34
CA SER A 7 3.75 8.16 -29.12
C SER A 7 2.74 7.65 -28.08
N TYR A 8 2.80 6.37 -27.69
CA TYR A 8 1.86 5.79 -26.71
C TYR A 8 2.32 6.02 -25.26
N LEU A 9 3.64 6.10 -25.03
CA LEU A 9 4.18 6.34 -23.68
C LEU A 9 3.94 7.78 -23.18
N SER A 10 3.90 8.77 -24.06
CA SER A 10 3.73 10.18 -23.66
C SER A 10 2.31 10.50 -23.19
N CYS A 11 1.29 9.81 -23.70
CA CYS A 11 -0.09 9.95 -23.23
C CYS A 11 -0.33 9.20 -21.91
N PHE A 12 0.26 8.00 -21.79
CA PHE A 12 0.13 7.18 -20.58
C PHE A 12 0.82 7.81 -19.36
N SER A 13 1.96 8.49 -19.58
CA SER A 13 2.67 9.23 -18.53
C SER A 13 1.86 10.42 -17.98
N ARG A 14 0.86 10.92 -18.71
CA ARG A 14 0.00 12.03 -18.25
C ARG A 14 -1.25 11.56 -17.52
N LEU A 15 -1.65 10.30 -17.69
CA LEU A 15 -2.78 9.69 -16.96
C LEU A 15 -2.43 9.33 -15.52
N TYR A 16 -1.18 8.95 -15.23
CA TYR A 16 -0.76 8.66 -13.85
C TYR A 16 -0.70 9.91 -12.95
N PHE A 17 -0.70 11.12 -13.53
CA PHE A 17 -0.57 12.38 -12.80
C PHE A 17 -1.92 12.99 -12.37
N ILE A 18 -3.06 12.36 -12.70
CA ILE A 18 -4.42 12.83 -12.33
C ILE A 18 -5.05 11.93 -11.24
N PHE A 19 -4.27 11.06 -10.59
CA PHE A 19 -4.76 10.34 -9.40
C PHE A 19 -4.34 11.07 -8.12
N PRO A 20 -5.20 11.93 -7.53
CA PRO A 20 -4.96 12.43 -6.19
C PRO A 20 -5.05 11.26 -5.20
N GLN A 21 -4.03 11.13 -4.35
CA GLN A 21 -3.86 10.06 -3.35
C GLN A 21 -4.94 10.03 -2.24
N SER A 22 -5.95 10.90 -2.28
CA SER A 22 -7.01 10.98 -1.28
C SER A 22 -8.36 11.23 -1.96
N ILE A 23 -9.09 10.18 -2.33
CA ILE A 23 -10.47 10.33 -2.81
C ILE A 23 -11.41 9.72 -1.73
N PRO A 24 -12.46 10.44 -1.30
CA PRO A 24 -13.43 9.96 -0.32
C PRO A 24 -14.31 8.82 -0.87
N SER A 25 -14.69 7.91 0.03
CA SER A 25 -15.11 6.52 -0.22
C SER A 25 -16.35 6.30 -1.09
N ASP A 26 -17.21 7.31 -1.29
CA ASP A 26 -18.61 7.09 -1.67
C ASP A 26 -18.91 7.46 -3.14
N GLY A 27 -18.01 8.18 -3.83
CA GLY A 27 -18.20 8.65 -5.22
C GLY A 27 -17.18 8.11 -6.23
N ILE A 28 -16.20 7.33 -5.77
CA ILE A 28 -15.07 6.88 -6.60
C ILE A 28 -15.50 5.94 -7.71
N GLU A 29 -16.49 5.08 -7.48
CA GLU A 29 -16.88 4.05 -8.47
C GLU A 29 -17.50 4.67 -9.72
N ILE A 30 -18.33 5.69 -9.53
CA ILE A 30 -18.92 6.45 -10.63
C ILE A 30 -17.83 7.27 -11.33
N ALA A 31 -16.92 7.90 -10.58
CA ALA A 31 -15.87 8.75 -11.14
C ALA A 31 -14.81 7.96 -11.93
N LEU A 32 -14.39 6.79 -11.44
CA LEU A 32 -13.46 5.90 -12.12
C LEU A 32 -14.09 5.28 -13.36
N PHE A 33 -15.35 4.84 -13.27
CA PHE A 33 -16.07 4.34 -14.44
C PHE A 33 -16.27 5.44 -15.48
N TYR A 34 -16.67 6.65 -15.09
CA TYR A 34 -16.77 7.79 -16.01
C TYR A 34 -15.42 8.16 -16.61
N THR A 35 -14.33 8.19 -15.84
CA THR A 35 -12.99 8.55 -16.35
C THR A 35 -12.45 7.51 -17.32
N VAL A 36 -12.65 6.23 -17.03
CA VAL A 36 -12.29 5.14 -17.96
C VAL A 36 -13.15 5.23 -19.22
N MET A 37 -14.45 5.48 -19.09
CA MET A 37 -15.35 5.59 -20.25
C MET A 37 -15.07 6.86 -21.09
N THR A 38 -14.72 7.99 -20.48
CA THR A 38 -14.36 9.22 -21.21
C THR A 38 -13.04 9.07 -21.95
N THR A 39 -12.04 8.44 -21.34
CA THR A 39 -10.74 8.17 -22.00
C THR A 39 -10.88 7.15 -23.12
N VAL A 40 -11.74 6.14 -22.98
CA VAL A 40 -12.09 5.21 -24.08
C VAL A 40 -12.80 5.95 -25.22
N ARG A 41 -13.67 6.92 -24.92
CA ARG A 41 -14.36 7.73 -25.93
C ARG A 41 -13.41 8.65 -26.71
N GLU A 42 -12.44 9.26 -26.04
CA GLU A 42 -11.41 10.08 -26.70
C GLU A 42 -10.49 9.26 -27.60
N ALA A 43 -10.14 8.03 -27.19
CA ALA A 43 -9.36 7.11 -28.02
C ALA A 43 -10.11 6.67 -29.28
N GLU A 44 -11.44 6.66 -29.24
CA GLU A 44 -12.30 6.36 -30.39
C GLU A 44 -12.24 7.44 -31.49
N GLU A 45 -12.10 8.70 -31.10
CA GLU A 45 -12.04 9.83 -32.02
C GLU A 45 -10.72 9.87 -32.82
N VAL A 46 -9.61 9.47 -32.20
CA VAL A 46 -8.29 9.37 -32.86
C VAL A 46 -8.26 8.24 -33.89
N ARG A 47 -8.95 7.12 -33.64
CA ARG A 47 -8.97 5.94 -34.50
C ARG A 47 -9.59 6.19 -35.87
N ASN A 48 -10.43 7.21 -36.01
CA ASN A 48 -11.12 7.52 -37.26
C ASN A 48 -10.18 8.11 -38.35
N ARG A 49 -8.93 8.47 -38.01
CA ARG A 49 -7.95 8.98 -38.98
C ARG A 49 -7.03 7.93 -39.61
N THR A 50 -7.00 6.69 -39.12
CA THR A 50 -6.04 5.64 -39.55
C THR A 50 -6.73 4.44 -40.21
N ARG A 51 -7.73 4.70 -41.05
CA ARG A 51 -8.53 3.68 -41.73
C ARG A 51 -7.86 3.06 -42.97
N ASP A 52 -6.53 2.93 -42.97
CA ASP A 52 -5.78 2.47 -44.15
C ASP A 52 -4.74 1.37 -43.87
N GLN A 53 -5.01 0.47 -42.91
CA GLN A 53 -4.34 -0.84 -42.86
C GLN A 53 -5.36 -1.93 -42.53
N ARG A 54 -5.56 -2.83 -43.50
CA ARG A 54 -6.59 -3.87 -43.55
C ARG A 54 -6.31 -4.97 -42.51
N GLY A 55 -7.33 -5.41 -41.77
CA GLY A 55 -7.27 -6.67 -41.01
C GLY A 55 -8.16 -6.86 -39.78
N LEU A 56 -8.86 -5.84 -39.27
CA LEU A 56 -9.78 -6.01 -38.13
C LEU A 56 -11.23 -5.89 -38.60
N THR A 57 -12.02 -6.93 -38.37
CA THR A 57 -13.46 -6.89 -38.62
C THR A 57 -14.11 -5.92 -37.62
N VAL A 58 -15.15 -5.19 -38.03
CA VAL A 58 -15.88 -4.26 -37.15
C VAL A 58 -16.46 -5.01 -35.93
N ILE A 59 -16.87 -6.26 -36.13
CA ILE A 59 -17.42 -7.10 -35.06
C ILE A 59 -16.38 -7.44 -33.97
N ASP A 60 -15.11 -7.60 -34.33
CA ASP A 60 -14.03 -7.93 -33.39
C ASP A 60 -13.72 -6.76 -32.45
N ALA A 61 -13.74 -5.54 -32.98
CA ALA A 61 -13.63 -4.33 -32.17
C ALA A 61 -14.83 -4.16 -31.23
N VAL A 62 -16.05 -4.44 -31.71
CA VAL A 62 -17.27 -4.34 -30.88
C VAL A 62 -17.25 -5.36 -29.75
N ILE A 63 -16.97 -6.64 -30.02
CA ILE A 63 -16.95 -7.67 -28.98
C ILE A 63 -15.83 -7.43 -27.95
N THR A 64 -14.65 -6.95 -28.40
CA THR A 64 -13.53 -6.64 -27.51
C THR A 64 -13.88 -5.53 -26.52
N VAL A 65 -14.46 -4.42 -26.99
CA VAL A 65 -14.86 -3.31 -26.11
C VAL A 65 -16.02 -3.75 -25.17
N CYS A 66 -16.95 -4.59 -25.65
CA CYS A 66 -17.98 -5.18 -24.79
C CYS A 66 -17.40 -6.06 -23.67
N LEU A 67 -16.41 -6.92 -23.98
CA LEU A 67 -15.78 -7.79 -22.98
C LEU A 67 -14.93 -6.99 -21.98
N ILE A 68 -14.18 -5.99 -22.45
CA ILE A 68 -13.39 -5.11 -21.57
C ILE A 68 -14.35 -4.36 -20.62
N GLY A 69 -15.43 -3.78 -21.13
CA GLY A 69 -16.43 -3.10 -20.30
C GLY A 69 -17.04 -4.01 -19.23
N LEU A 70 -17.37 -5.26 -19.59
CA LEU A 70 -17.92 -6.24 -18.66
C LEU A 70 -16.92 -6.61 -17.55
N LEU A 71 -15.66 -6.87 -17.92
CA LEU A 71 -14.62 -7.24 -16.95
C LEU A 71 -14.33 -6.09 -15.99
N PHE A 72 -14.17 -4.86 -16.49
CA PHE A 72 -13.91 -3.69 -15.66
C PHE A 72 -15.05 -3.43 -14.67
N GLY A 73 -16.30 -3.65 -15.08
CA GLY A 73 -17.47 -3.51 -14.20
C GLY A 73 -17.41 -4.38 -12.94
N ILE A 74 -16.82 -5.57 -13.02
CA ILE A 74 -16.76 -6.53 -11.90
C ILE A 74 -15.44 -6.41 -11.12
N VAL A 75 -14.33 -6.16 -11.83
CA VAL A 75 -12.98 -6.20 -11.24
C VAL A 75 -12.76 -5.06 -10.24
N VAL A 76 -13.26 -3.85 -10.51
CA VAL A 76 -13.05 -2.67 -9.65
C VAL A 76 -13.58 -2.86 -8.23
N PRO A 77 -14.88 -3.16 -8.00
CA PRO A 77 -15.40 -3.31 -6.63
C PRO A 77 -14.76 -4.50 -5.91
N LYS A 78 -14.45 -5.59 -6.64
CA LYS A 78 -13.78 -6.77 -6.09
C LYS A 78 -12.38 -6.46 -5.58
N TYR A 79 -11.60 -5.70 -6.35
CA TYR A 79 -10.24 -5.34 -5.96
C TYR A 79 -10.21 -4.46 -4.70
N ARG A 80 -11.10 -3.47 -4.60
CA ARG A 80 -11.18 -2.58 -3.43
C ARG A 80 -11.47 -3.35 -2.14
N ARG A 81 -12.40 -4.29 -2.18
CA ARG A 81 -12.73 -5.13 -1.02
C ARG A 81 -11.53 -5.93 -0.54
N VAL A 82 -10.84 -6.61 -1.46
CA VAL A 82 -9.64 -7.41 -1.11
C VAL A 82 -8.50 -6.52 -0.61
N ALA A 83 -8.31 -5.35 -1.21
CA ALA A 83 -7.30 -4.39 -0.76
C ALA A 83 -7.60 -3.89 0.65
N HIS A 84 -8.87 -3.61 0.96
CA HIS A 84 -9.30 -3.18 2.29
C HIS A 84 -9.12 -4.29 3.34
N GLU A 85 -9.56 -5.52 3.05
CA GLU A 85 -9.36 -6.68 3.93
C GLU A 85 -7.86 -6.94 4.19
N ALA A 86 -7.00 -6.72 3.19
CA ALA A 86 -5.54 -6.81 3.35
C ALA A 86 -4.97 -5.69 4.24
N GLN A 87 -5.48 -4.47 4.13
CA GLN A 87 -5.09 -3.35 5.01
C GLN A 87 -5.51 -3.60 6.47
N GLU A 88 -6.72 -4.13 6.71
CA GLU A 88 -7.19 -4.51 8.04
C GLU A 88 -6.29 -5.58 8.67
N ALA A 89 -5.96 -6.63 7.92
CA ALA A 89 -5.09 -7.70 8.38
C ALA A 89 -3.66 -7.20 8.65
N ALA A 90 -3.15 -6.29 7.81
CA ALA A 90 -1.86 -5.64 8.02
C ALA A 90 -1.88 -4.81 9.31
N LEU A 91 -2.88 -3.94 9.50
CA LEU A 91 -3.03 -3.12 10.71
C LEU A 91 -3.05 -3.97 11.98
N GLN A 92 -3.82 -5.05 11.99
CA GLN A 92 -3.89 -5.96 13.14
C GLN A 92 -2.53 -6.60 13.44
N SER A 93 -1.81 -7.02 12.41
CA SER A 93 -0.46 -7.60 12.52
C SER A 93 0.54 -6.58 13.07
N GLU A 94 0.49 -5.34 12.58
CA GLU A 94 1.35 -4.24 13.03
C GLU A 94 1.11 -3.92 14.51
N LEU A 95 -0.15 -3.75 14.93
CA LEU A 95 -0.50 -3.53 16.35
C LEU A 95 0.00 -4.67 17.25
N ALA A 96 -0.19 -5.92 16.82
CA ALA A 96 0.27 -7.09 17.56
C ALA A 96 1.80 -7.10 17.70
N ASN A 97 2.51 -6.79 16.61
CA ASN A 97 3.97 -6.72 16.60
C ASN A 97 4.48 -5.63 17.55
N ILE A 98 3.93 -4.40 17.45
CA ILE A 98 4.35 -3.29 18.30
C ILE A 98 4.10 -3.59 19.78
N ARG A 99 2.95 -4.17 20.12
CA ARG A 99 2.63 -4.57 21.50
C ARG A 99 3.54 -5.65 22.03
N ALA A 100 3.87 -6.65 21.22
CA ALA A 100 4.83 -7.69 21.58
C ALA A 100 6.20 -7.08 21.89
N SER A 101 6.65 -6.14 21.06
CA SER A 101 7.90 -5.43 21.25
C SER A 101 7.91 -4.56 22.51
N ILE A 102 6.80 -3.87 22.83
CA ILE A 102 6.68 -3.08 24.08
C ILE A 102 6.76 -4.01 25.29
N LYS A 103 6.06 -5.15 25.22
CA LYS A 103 6.09 -6.15 26.29
C LYS A 103 7.50 -6.69 26.50
N LEU A 104 8.23 -7.00 25.42
CA LEU A 104 9.62 -7.45 25.48
C LEU A 104 10.53 -6.37 26.09
N PHE A 105 10.39 -5.11 25.66
CA PHE A 105 11.13 -3.98 26.19
C PHE A 105 10.90 -3.83 27.71
N LYS A 106 9.64 -3.92 28.13
CA LYS A 106 9.26 -3.88 29.55
C LYS A 106 9.86 -5.03 30.36
N MET A 107 9.94 -6.23 29.79
CA MET A 107 10.55 -7.39 30.45
C MET A 107 12.07 -7.23 30.62
N LEU A 108 12.76 -6.67 29.63
CA LEU A 108 14.22 -6.54 29.65
C LEU A 108 14.71 -5.34 30.46
N ILE A 109 14.04 -4.20 30.36
CA ILE A 109 14.50 -2.92 30.93
C ILE A 109 13.72 -2.58 32.21
N GLY A 110 12.54 -3.17 32.41
CA GLY A 110 11.69 -2.92 33.58
C GLY A 110 10.85 -1.63 33.51
N ARG A 111 10.89 -0.90 32.39
CA ARG A 111 10.05 0.29 32.15
C ARG A 111 9.38 0.26 30.79
N ASN A 112 8.31 1.04 30.62
CA ASN A 112 7.74 1.31 29.31
C ASN A 112 8.69 2.23 28.48
N PRO A 113 8.73 2.10 27.15
CA PRO A 113 9.44 3.03 26.30
C PRO A 113 8.84 4.44 26.40
N GLY A 114 9.65 5.48 26.23
CA GLY A 114 9.17 6.87 26.27
C GLY A 114 8.47 7.29 24.98
N SER A 115 8.79 6.62 23.86
CA SER A 115 8.14 6.80 22.56
C SER A 115 8.33 5.55 21.71
N LEU A 116 7.50 5.37 20.67
CA LEU A 116 7.69 4.28 19.70
C LEU A 116 9.01 4.43 18.93
N ARG A 117 9.47 5.67 18.73
CA ARG A 117 10.74 5.98 18.07
C ARG A 117 11.94 5.40 18.84
N GLU A 118 11.89 5.45 20.17
CA GLU A 118 12.93 4.85 21.02
C GLU A 118 13.11 3.34 20.73
N MET A 119 12.04 2.64 20.35
CA MET A 119 12.08 1.21 20.03
C MET A 119 12.60 0.91 18.62
N VAL A 120 12.48 1.86 17.68
CA VAL A 120 13.04 1.74 16.33
C VAL A 120 14.55 2.00 16.35
N GLU A 121 15.00 2.90 17.21
CA GLU A 121 16.41 3.27 17.32
C GLU A 121 17.21 2.27 18.16
N LYS A 122 16.63 1.76 19.26
CA LYS A 122 17.33 0.83 20.15
C LYS A 122 17.46 -0.57 19.56
N GLU A 123 18.70 -1.07 19.57
CA GLU A 123 19.02 -2.44 19.19
C GLU A 123 19.08 -3.34 20.44
N ILE A 124 18.45 -4.51 20.36
CA ILE A 124 18.68 -5.60 21.31
C ILE A 124 19.92 -6.37 20.92
N LEU A 125 20.77 -6.60 21.92
CA LEU A 125 21.89 -7.52 21.84
C LEU A 125 21.44 -8.84 22.46
N LEU A 126 21.04 -9.77 21.62
CA LEU A 126 20.73 -11.13 22.06
C LEU A 126 22.04 -11.94 22.06
N PRO A 127 22.41 -12.59 23.19
CA PRO A 127 23.49 -13.56 23.17
C PRO A 127 22.99 -14.78 22.39
N ALA A 128 23.21 -14.80 21.08
CA ALA A 128 22.87 -15.94 20.27
C ALA A 128 24.02 -16.93 20.32
N ARG A 129 23.73 -18.13 20.84
CA ARG A 129 24.61 -19.29 20.67
C ARG A 129 24.41 -19.82 19.25
N THR A 130 24.97 -19.15 18.26
CA THR A 130 25.03 -19.61 16.87
C THR A 130 26.48 -19.99 16.61
N GLY A 131 26.78 -21.28 16.77
CA GLY A 131 28.11 -21.84 16.58
C GLY A 131 28.33 -23.09 17.43
N SER A 132 28.86 -24.16 16.82
CA SER A 132 29.42 -25.33 17.50
C SER A 132 30.90 -25.13 17.87
N ASP A 133 31.42 -23.92 17.66
CA ASP A 133 32.77 -23.46 17.93
C ASP A 133 32.81 -22.50 19.13
N ASP A 134 33.78 -22.67 20.03
CA ASP A 134 33.90 -21.94 21.30
C ASP A 134 34.12 -20.41 21.16
N PHE A 135 34.36 -19.89 19.95
CA PHE A 135 34.75 -18.50 19.71
C PHE A 135 33.72 -17.63 18.97
N SER A 136 32.72 -18.21 18.29
CA SER A 136 31.64 -17.44 17.65
C SER A 136 30.58 -17.02 18.67
N ARG A 137 30.89 -15.98 19.47
CA ARG A 137 29.86 -15.16 20.13
C ARG A 137 29.25 -14.23 19.08
N SER A 138 28.46 -14.77 18.15
CA SER A 138 27.69 -13.93 17.22
C SER A 138 26.58 -13.22 18.02
N VAL A 139 26.77 -11.94 18.29
CA VAL A 139 25.75 -11.09 18.91
C VAL A 139 24.87 -10.55 17.78
N PHE A 140 23.63 -11.03 17.67
CA PHE A 140 22.68 -10.45 16.72
C PHE A 140 22.12 -9.15 17.32
N ALA A 141 22.50 -8.03 16.71
CA ALA A 141 21.82 -6.75 16.90
C ALA A 141 20.53 -6.77 16.08
N LYS A 142 19.38 -6.81 16.76
CA LYS A 142 18.06 -6.63 16.11
C LYS A 142 17.36 -5.43 16.71
N LYS A 143 16.59 -4.69 15.92
CA LYS A 143 15.74 -3.61 16.43
C LYS A 143 14.47 -4.19 17.06
N TYR A 144 13.91 -3.52 18.06
CA TYR A 144 12.64 -3.95 18.68
C TYR A 144 11.47 -3.82 17.70
N LEU A 145 11.51 -2.83 16.80
CA LEU A 145 10.54 -2.64 15.74
C LEU A 145 11.22 -2.80 14.38
N MET A 146 10.56 -3.52 13.48
CA MET A 146 10.93 -3.54 12.07
C MET A 146 10.66 -2.16 11.46
N PRO A 147 11.36 -1.77 10.37
CA PRO A 147 11.09 -0.50 9.73
C PRO A 147 9.65 -0.47 9.22
N HIS A 148 8.83 0.37 9.85
CA HIS A 148 7.51 0.74 9.39
C HIS A 148 7.59 2.01 8.54
N ALA A 149 6.53 2.32 7.80
CA ALA A 149 6.44 3.60 7.12
C ALA A 149 6.47 4.72 8.17
N VAL A 150 7.19 5.79 7.87
CA VAL A 150 7.35 6.94 8.74
C VAL A 150 6.93 8.19 7.97
N ASP A 151 6.15 9.07 8.58
CA ASP A 151 5.83 10.38 8.02
C ASP A 151 7.04 11.34 8.09
N ASP A 152 6.89 12.53 7.51
CA ASP A 152 7.92 13.56 7.54
C ASP A 152 8.18 14.07 8.98
N GLU A 153 7.19 13.94 9.87
CA GLU A 153 7.28 14.23 11.30
C GLU A 153 8.02 13.15 12.10
N GLY A 154 8.24 11.97 11.50
CA GLY A 154 8.93 10.86 12.11
C GLY A 154 8.07 9.94 12.99
N ASN A 155 6.75 10.02 12.88
CA ASN A 155 5.80 9.11 13.50
C ASN A 155 5.65 7.85 12.66
N ILE A 156 5.36 6.75 13.34
CA ILE A 156 5.12 5.47 12.68
C ILE A 156 3.70 5.46 12.13
N LEU A 157 3.59 5.16 10.85
CA LEU A 157 2.34 5.07 10.12
C LEU A 157 1.82 3.63 10.10
N ASP A 158 0.51 3.52 10.10
CA ASP A 158 -0.22 2.27 9.91
C ASP A 158 -0.46 1.96 8.42
N ALA A 159 -1.04 0.79 8.14
CA ALA A 159 -1.42 0.38 6.78
C ALA A 159 -2.39 1.33 6.05
N PHE A 160 -3.09 2.20 6.78
CA PHE A 160 -4.01 3.22 6.25
C PHE A 160 -3.34 4.59 6.09
N GLY A 161 -2.07 4.73 6.49
CA GLY A 161 -1.31 5.97 6.44
C GLY A 161 -1.56 6.91 7.60
N ASN A 162 -2.25 6.47 8.66
CA ASN A 162 -2.46 7.25 9.87
C ASN A 162 -1.38 6.94 10.91
N PRO A 163 -0.95 7.92 11.71
CA PRO A 163 0.05 7.68 12.75
C PRO A 163 -0.52 6.83 13.89
N PHE A 164 0.32 5.98 14.49
CA PHE A 164 -0.05 5.28 15.72
C PHE A 164 -0.04 6.22 16.93
N GLN A 165 -1.04 6.07 17.80
CA GLN A 165 -1.08 6.78 19.07
C GLN A 165 -0.49 5.90 20.18
N TYR A 166 0.48 6.45 20.92
CA TYR A 166 1.12 5.78 22.04
C TYR A 166 0.84 6.50 23.37
N ASP A 167 0.29 5.75 24.34
CA ASP A 167 0.07 6.24 25.70
C ASP A 167 1.22 5.83 26.62
N LEU A 168 2.11 6.76 27.01
CA LEU A 168 3.22 6.49 27.94
C LEU A 168 2.81 5.82 29.26
N PRO A 169 1.83 6.35 30.04
CA PRO A 169 1.54 5.80 31.37
C PRO A 169 0.96 4.38 31.30
N ARG A 170 0.26 4.05 30.21
CA ARG A 170 -0.35 2.72 30.00
C ARG A 170 0.57 1.77 29.25
N GLY A 171 1.49 2.28 28.44
CA GLY A 171 2.35 1.50 27.56
C GLY A 171 1.58 0.81 26.45
N VAL A 172 0.46 1.41 26.00
CA VAL A 172 -0.45 0.81 25.00
C VAL A 172 -0.38 1.62 23.71
N VAL A 173 -0.45 0.92 22.58
CA VAL A 173 -0.51 1.49 21.24
C VAL A 173 -1.89 1.25 20.65
N ARG A 174 -2.43 2.28 20.01
CA ARG A 174 -3.73 2.28 19.34
C ARG A 174 -3.60 2.85 17.94
N ALA A 175 -4.46 2.38 17.04
CA ALA A 175 -4.62 2.98 15.73
C ALA A 175 -5.44 4.28 15.86
N THR A 176 -5.07 5.30 15.08
CA THR A 176 -5.89 6.52 14.92
C THR A 176 -6.91 6.37 13.79
N THR A 177 -6.83 5.30 13.00
CA THR A 177 -7.79 4.98 11.96
C THR A 177 -9.18 4.70 12.55
N GLY A 178 -10.17 5.47 12.11
CA GLY A 178 -11.55 5.37 12.58
C GLY A 178 -12.13 3.97 12.37
N GLY A 179 -12.81 3.45 13.40
CA GLY A 179 -13.36 2.09 13.40
C GLY A 179 -12.41 1.03 13.99
N TYR A 180 -11.11 1.31 14.10
CA TYR A 180 -10.09 0.39 14.61
C TYR A 180 -9.39 0.87 15.90
N GLU A 181 -9.90 1.93 16.51
CA GLU A 181 -9.32 2.55 17.73
C GLU A 181 -9.29 1.62 18.95
N SER A 182 -10.20 0.64 18.97
CA SER A 182 -10.38 -0.31 20.08
C SER A 182 -9.60 -1.60 19.92
N TRP A 183 -9.03 -1.83 18.74
CA TRP A 183 -8.22 -3.01 18.44
C TRP A 183 -6.93 -3.00 19.23
#